data_AF-X1UKC3-F1
#
_entry.id   AF-X1UKC3-F1
#
_cell.length_a   1.000
_cell.length_b   1.000
_cell.length_c   1.000
_cell.angle_alpha   90.00
_cell.angle_beta   90.00
_cell.angle_gamma   90.00
#
_symmetry.space_group_name_H-M   'P 1'
#
loop_
_entity.id
_entity.type
_entity.pdbx_description
1 polymer ?
#
loop_
_entity_poly.entity_id
_entity_poly.type
_entity_poly.pdbx_seq_one_letter_code
_entity_poly.pdbx_strand_id
1 'polypeptide(L)' 'MGTETLAIPALSMGVKGFTSGTVNAFPEINVELYRLFKEGKLEQAAKLQLKISKLVNILSTGPVISTMYACV' A
#
# COMPACT_ATOMS: atom_id res chain seq x y z
N MET A 1 -1.50 10.60 4.98
CA MET A 1 -2.43 10.40 3.84
C MET A 1 -3.28 9.17 4.09
N GLY A 2 -4.53 9.15 3.60
CA GLY A 2 -5.51 8.12 3.96
C GLY A 2 -5.63 6.91 3.03
N THR A 3 -4.76 6.76 2.03
CA THR A 3 -4.77 5.60 1.13
C THR A 3 -3.36 5.21 0.70
N GLU A 4 -3.10 3.91 0.68
CA GLU A 4 -1.86 3.31 0.19
C GLU A 4 -1.72 3.39 -1.34
N THR A 5 -2.80 3.53 -2.09
CA THR A 5 -2.78 3.61 -3.57
C THR A 5 -2.07 4.86 -4.10
N LEU A 6 -1.88 5.87 -3.24
CA LEU A 6 -1.15 7.10 -3.51
C LEU A 6 0.08 7.25 -2.59
N ALA A 7 0.58 6.16 -2.01
CA ALA A 7 1.68 6.21 -1.05
C ALA A 7 2.96 6.85 -1.63
N ILE A 8 3.45 6.38 -2.78
CA ILE A 8 4.66 6.96 -3.41
C ILE A 8 4.53 8.45 -3.75
N PRO A 9 3.50 8.92 -4.47
CA PRO A 9 3.37 10.36 -4.75
C PRO A 9 3.20 11.19 -3.47
N ALA A 10 2.46 10.69 -2.48
CA ALA A 10 2.30 11.36 -1.20
C ALA A 10 3.63 11.52 -0.44
N LEU A 11 4.43 10.46 -0.38
CA LEU A 11 5.74 10.46 0.25
C LEU A 11 6.69 11.42 -0.49
N SER A 12 6.66 11.45 -1.83
CA SER A 12 7.43 12.39 -2.65
C SER A 12 7.05 13.86 -2.41
N MET A 13 5.80 14.15 -2.05
CA MET A 13 5.35 15.49 -1.67
C MET A 13 5.70 15.88 -0.22
N GLY A 14 6.46 15.04 0.50
CA GLY A 14 6.91 15.33 1.87
C GLY A 14 5.98 14.83 2.98
N VAL A 15 4.96 14.01 2.65
CA VAL A 15 4.15 13.36 3.68
C VAL A 15 5.00 12.32 4.41
N LYS A 16 4.86 12.23 5.73
CA LYS A 16 5.69 11.32 6.56
C LYS A 16 5.28 9.84 6.51
N GLY A 17 4.05 9.56 6.07
CA GLY A 17 3.47 8.23 6.00
C GLY A 17 2.03 8.19 5.51
N PHE A 18 1.47 6.99 5.43
CA PHE A 18 0.11 6.73 4.96
C PHE A 18 -0.57 5.67 5.83
N THR A 19 -1.90 5.75 5.91
CA THR A 19 -2.73 4.71 6.50
C THR A 19 -3.18 3.75 5.40
N SER A 20 -3.18 2.46 5.69
CA SER A 20 -3.53 1.40 4.75
C SER A 20 -4.61 0.50 5.32
N GLY A 21 -5.58 0.12 4.50
CA GLY A 21 -6.57 -0.92 4.85
C GLY A 21 -6.00 -2.33 4.69
N THR A 22 -5.07 -2.52 3.74
CA THR A 22 -4.42 -3.81 3.45
C THR A 22 -3.41 -4.23 4.52
N VAL A 23 -2.98 -3.33 5.40
CA VAL A 23 -2.02 -3.64 6.49
C VAL A 23 -2.55 -4.70 7.48
N ASN A 24 -3.87 -4.90 7.56
CA ASN A 24 -4.47 -5.85 8.51
C ASN A 24 -4.16 -7.32 8.20
N ALA A 25 -3.95 -7.68 6.93
CA ALA A 25 -3.59 -9.03 6.49
C ALA A 25 -2.25 -9.07 5.76
N PHE A 26 -1.82 -7.94 5.18
CA PHE A 26 -0.56 -7.82 4.45
C PHE A 26 0.23 -6.60 4.95
N PRO A 27 0.74 -6.63 6.20
CA PRO A 27 1.59 -5.55 6.70
C PRO A 27 2.92 -5.45 5.95
N GLU A 28 3.49 -6.57 5.51
CA GLU A 28 4.83 -6.68 4.94
C GLU A 28 4.96 -5.85 3.65
N ILE A 29 3.95 -5.91 2.77
CA ILE A 29 3.97 -5.19 1.49
C ILE A 29 3.98 -3.67 1.68
N ASN A 30 3.30 -3.17 2.72
CA ASN A 30 3.21 -1.75 3.03
C ASN A 30 4.50 -1.24 3.69
N VAL A 31 5.09 -2.05 4.58
CA VAL A 31 6.38 -1.78 5.20
C VAL A 31 7.50 -1.79 4.16
N GLU A 32 7.50 -2.77 3.27
CA GLU A 32 8.49 -2.88 2.18
C GLU A 32 8.40 -1.69 1.24
N LEU A 33 7.20 -1.24 0.87
CA LEU A 33 7.01 -0.05 0.06
C LEU A 33 7.62 1.20 0.72
N TYR A 34 7.34 1.40 2.00
CA TYR A 34 7.90 2.53 2.76
C TYR A 34 9.43 2.45 2.81
N ARG A 35 9.99 1.26 3.04
CA ARG A 35 11.43 1.03 3.07
C ARG A 35 12.09 1.31 1.72
N LEU A 36 11.55 0.78 0.62
CA LEU A 36 12.06 1.02 -0.72
C LEU A 36 12.06 2.50 -1.08
N PHE A 37 11.02 3.24 -0.68
CA PHE A 37 10.99 4.69 -0.84
C PHE A 37 12.11 5.37 -0.02
N LYS A 38 12.28 5.01 1.25
CA LYS A 38 13.32 5.57 2.14
C LYS A 38 14.74 5.25 1.67
N GLU A 39 14.94 4.10 1.03
CA GLU A 39 16.21 3.69 0.42
C GLU A 39 16.46 4.33 -0.97
N GLY A 40 15.53 5.14 -1.48
CA GLY A 40 15.66 5.79 -2.80
C GLY A 40 15.46 4.84 -3.98
N LYS A 41 15.01 3.61 -3.76
CA LYS A 41 14.78 2.58 -4.79
C LYS A 41 13.44 2.80 -5.49
N LEU A 42 13.26 3.98 -6.10
CA LEU A 42 11.98 4.44 -6.63
C LEU A 42 11.37 3.52 -7.70
N GLU A 43 12.19 2.88 -8.53
CA GLU A 43 11.68 1.96 -9.55
C GLU A 43 11.08 0.69 -8.95
N GLN A 44 11.73 0.13 -7.93
CA GLN A 44 11.22 -1.04 -7.20
C GLN A 44 9.97 -0.65 -6.39
N ALA A 45 10.00 0.52 -5.76
CA ALA A 45 8.87 1.07 -5.04
C ALA A 45 7.66 1.28 -5.96
N ALA A 46 7.86 1.78 -7.19
CA ALA A 46 6.79 1.94 -8.18
C ALA A 46 6.22 0.59 -8.64
N LYS A 47 7.05 -0.43 -8.85
CA LYS A 47 6.59 -1.80 -9.16
C LYS A 47 5.75 -2.38 -8.03
N LEU A 48 6.17 -2.17 -6.78
CA LEU A 48 5.42 -2.63 -5.60
C LEU A 48 4.12 -1.84 -5.41
N GLN A 49 4.14 -0.53 -5.63
CA GLN A 49 2.96 0.34 -5.63
C GLN A 49 1.88 -0.19 -6.59
N LEU A 50 2.26 -0.58 -7.81
CA LEU A 50 1.32 -1.15 -8.78
C LEU A 50 0.72 -2.48 -8.30
N LYS A 51 1.49 -3.32 -7.62
CA LYS A 51 0.99 -4.57 -7.01
C LYS A 51 -0.02 -4.26 -5.91
N ILE A 52 0.29 -3.30 -5.04
CA ILE A 52 -0.61 -2.86 -3.96
C ILE A 52 -1.91 -2.32 -4.54
N SER A 53 -1.86 -1.47 -5.57
CA SER A 53 -3.07 -0.96 -6.23
C SER A 53 -3.93 -2.07 -6.84
N LYS A 54 -3.32 -3.10 -7.43
CA LYS A 54 -4.05 -4.28 -7.93
C LYS A 54 -4.71 -5.06 -6.79
N LEU A 55 -3.98 -5.28 -5.70
CA LEU A 55 -4.51 -5.96 -4.51
C LEU A 55 -5.71 -5.20 -3.93
N VAL A 56 -5.59 -3.89 -3.77
CA VAL A 56 -6.70 -3.03 -3.29
C VAL A 56 -7.91 -3.16 -4.21
N ASN A 57 -7.71 -3.17 -5.54
CA ASN A 57 -8.82 -3.33 -6.49
C ASN A 57 -9.53 -4.69 -6.35
N ILE A 58 -8.75 -5.78 -6.16
CA ILE A 58 -9.30 -7.12 -5.91
C ILE A 58 -10.11 -7.13 -4.61
N LEU A 59 -9.54 -6.63 -3.52
CA LEU A 59 -10.18 -6.61 -2.21
C LEU A 59 -11.44 -5.71 -2.17
N SER A 60 -11.47 -4.68 -3.02
CA SER A 60 -12.61 -3.77 -3.19
C SER A 60 -13.73 -4.31 -4.08
N THR A 61 -13.59 -5.53 -4.61
CA THR A 61 -14.67 -6.19 -5.39
C THR A 61 -15.85 -6.59 -4.49
N GLY A 62 -15.61 -6.79 -3.19
CA GLY A 62 -16.63 -7.02 -2.17
C GLY A 62 -16.56 -5.99 -1.04
N PRO A 63 -17.36 -6.16 0.02
CA PRO A 63 -17.25 -5.34 1.22
C PRO A 63 -15.84 -5.44 1.81
N VAL A 64 -15.07 -4.35 1.74
CA VAL A 64 -13.62 -4.34 2.03
C VAL A 64 -13.27 -4.96 3.38
N ILE A 65 -14.08 -4.74 4.42
CA ILE A 65 -13.83 -5.31 5.76
C ILE A 65 -14.00 -6.83 5.75
N SER A 66 -15.06 -7.34 5.13
CA SER A 66 -15.34 -8.78 5.05
C SER A 66 -14.31 -9.50 4.20
N THR A 67 -13.95 -8.92 3.04
CA THR A 67 -12.92 -9.48 2.16
C THR A 67 -11.56 -9.49 2.84
N MET A 68 -11.23 -8.43 3.58
CA MET A 68 -9.97 -8.33 4.32
C MET A 68 -9.90 -9.33 5.47
N TYR A 69 -11.01 -9.52 6.21
CA TYR A 69 -11.10 -10.50 7.28
C TYR A 69 -10.92 -11.93 6.77
N ALA A 70 -11.39 -12.23 5.56
CA ALA A 70 -11.19 -13.55 4.94
C ALA A 70 -9.73 -13.86 4.57
N CYS A 71 -8.84 -12.86 4.59
CA CYS A 71 -7.41 -13.02 4.29
C CYS A 71 -6.52 -13.18 5.52
N VAL A 72 -7.06 -13.02 6.74
CA VAL A 72 -6.34 -13.18 8.03
C VAL A 72 -6.53 -14.60 8.54
#